data_AF-N0AUM1-F1
#
_entry.id   AF-N0AUM1-F1
#
_cell.length_a   1.000
_cell.length_b   1.000
_cell.length_c   1.000
_cell.angle_alpha   90.00
_cell.angle_beta   90.00
_cell.angle_gamma   90.00
#
_symmetry.space_group_name_H-M   'P 1'
#
loop_
_entity.id
_entity.type
_entity.pdbx_description
1 polymer ?
#
loop_
_entity_poly.entity_id
_entity_poly.type
_entity_poly.pdbx_seq_one_letter_code
_entity_poly.pdbx_strand_id
1 'polypeptide(L)'
;MGFAIFFFLAWLIIGTFFMIRKELSIVENTLIFLISLIVIINVSWISTEEMKMINLTKSSINYTAYIFNRSIILPLLLLVQLNILLKSKTFTKKVLIIFTSLMVMLGLSVLSTYFNLTNYIKWNLFYDGIYYLILQLIAYYSYRLFKKVNKNVVEYS
;
A
#
# COMPACT_ATOMS: atom_id res chain seq x y z
N MET A 1 2.49 -22.50 4.31
CA MET A 1 1.37 -22.12 3.41
C MET A 1 1.28 -20.60 3.25
N GLY A 2 1.25 -19.81 4.33
CA GLY A 2 1.20 -18.34 4.24
C GLY A 2 2.24 -17.72 3.30
N PHE A 3 3.51 -18.11 3.40
CA PHE A 3 4.56 -17.66 2.48
C PHE A 3 4.21 -17.83 1.00
N ALA A 4 3.78 -19.03 0.57
CA ALA A 4 3.47 -19.30 -0.83
C ALA A 4 2.32 -18.41 -1.35
N ILE A 5 1.33 -18.14 -0.51
CA ILE A 5 0.19 -17.29 -0.85
C ILE A 5 0.62 -15.83 -0.99
N PHE A 6 1.38 -15.30 -0.03
CA PHE A 6 1.88 -13.92 -0.11
C PHE A 6 2.91 -13.75 -1.24
N PHE A 7 3.71 -14.76 -1.53
CA PHE A 7 4.61 -14.76 -2.68
C PHE A 7 3.83 -14.71 -4.00
N PHE A 8 2.79 -15.53 -4.13
CA PHE A 8 1.91 -15.52 -5.30
C PHE A 8 1.18 -14.17 -5.45
N LEU A 9 0.64 -13.62 -4.36
CA LEU A 9 -0.03 -12.32 -4.36
C LEU A 9 0.92 -11.18 -4.74
N ALA A 10 2.17 -11.21 -4.26
CA ALA A 10 3.18 -10.24 -4.67
C ALA A 10 3.40 -10.28 -6.19
N TRP A 11 3.57 -11.47 -6.75
CA TRP A 11 3.72 -11.64 -8.20
C TRP A 11 2.48 -11.21 -8.99
N LEU A 12 1.28 -11.50 -8.49
CA LEU A 12 0.02 -11.09 -9.11
C LEU A 12 -0.09 -9.56 -9.15
N ILE A 13 0.25 -8.87 -8.06
CA ILE A 13 0.18 -7.40 -7.98
C ILE A 13 1.26 -6.76 -8.85
N ILE A 14 2.48 -7.32 -8.86
CA ILE A 14 3.54 -6.90 -9.77
C ILE A 14 3.06 -7.02 -11.23
N GLY A 15 2.55 -8.19 -11.63
CA GLY A 15 2.02 -8.44 -12.97
C GLY A 15 0.91 -7.46 -13.33
N THR A 16 -0.03 -7.23 -12.40
CA THR A 16 -1.11 -6.26 -12.58
C THR A 16 -0.56 -4.85 -12.80
N PHE A 17 0.42 -4.42 -12.00
CA PHE A 17 1.06 -3.11 -12.16
C PHE A 17 1.75 -2.93 -13.51
N PHE A 18 2.35 -4.00 -14.07
CA PHE A 18 2.95 -3.94 -15.40
C PHE A 18 1.91 -3.94 -16.53
N MET A 19 0.76 -4.59 -16.35
CA MET A 19 -0.28 -4.69 -17.39
C MET A 19 -1.21 -3.48 -17.46
N ILE A 20 -1.39 -2.73 -16.37
CA ILE A 20 -2.26 -1.55 -16.39
C ILE A 20 -1.68 -0.44 -17.27
N ARG A 21 -2.56 0.34 -17.92
CA ARG A 21 -2.15 1.59 -18.57
C ARG A 21 -1.79 2.61 -17.49
N LYS A 22 -0.54 3.09 -17.53
CA LYS A 22 0.02 4.00 -16.54
C LYS A 22 -0.31 5.44 -16.95
N GLU A 23 -1.02 6.14 -16.08
CA GLU A 23 -1.26 7.60 -16.21
C GLU A 23 -0.10 8.39 -15.59
N LEU A 24 0.57 7.78 -14.61
CA LEU A 24 1.77 8.32 -13.97
C LEU A 24 3.01 7.99 -14.81
N SER A 25 3.91 8.96 -14.94
CA SER A 25 5.25 8.75 -15.45
C SER A 25 6.05 7.78 -14.58
N ILE A 26 7.18 7.27 -15.10
CA ILE A 26 8.07 6.38 -14.36
C ILE A 26 8.58 7.08 -13.09
N VAL A 27 8.97 8.36 -13.20
CA VAL A 27 9.47 9.16 -12.06
C VAL A 27 8.40 9.34 -11.00
N GLU A 28 7.17 9.68 -11.39
CA GLU A 28 6.05 9.84 -10.45
C GLU A 28 5.72 8.54 -9.72
N ASN A 29 5.66 7.41 -10.43
CA ASN A 29 5.40 6.10 -9.82
C ASN A 29 6.49 5.75 -8.80
N THR A 30 7.76 5.92 -9.15
CA THR A 30 8.89 5.63 -8.25
C THR A 30 8.87 6.51 -7.01
N LEU A 31 8.59 7.80 -7.15
CA LEU A 31 8.53 8.71 -6.01
C LEU A 31 7.41 8.30 -5.04
N ILE A 32 6.20 8.06 -5.57
CA ILE A 32 5.05 7.68 -4.75
C ILE A 32 5.28 6.32 -4.10
N PHE A 33 5.93 5.39 -4.81
CA PHE A 33 6.35 4.11 -4.25
C PHE A 33 7.28 4.30 -3.04
N LEU A 34 8.32 5.11 -3.19
CA LEU A 34 9.31 5.35 -2.13
C LEU A 34 8.69 6.02 -0.91
N ILE A 35 7.86 7.06 -1.10
CA ILE A 35 7.15 7.71 0.01
C ILE A 35 6.24 6.70 0.72
N SER A 36 5.47 5.92 -0.03
CA SER A 36 4.58 4.92 0.53
C SER A 36 5.36 3.87 1.32
N LEU A 37 6.48 3.40 0.78
CA LEU A 37 7.36 2.43 1.43
C LEU A 37 7.90 2.97 2.77
N ILE A 38 8.38 4.22 2.79
CA ILE A 38 8.88 4.86 4.02
C ILE A 38 7.77 4.91 5.08
N VAL A 39 6.58 5.36 4.71
CA VAL A 39 5.45 5.44 5.64
C VAL A 39 5.08 4.05 6.16
N ILE A 40 4.96 3.06 5.27
CA ILE A 40 4.59 1.70 5.64
C ILE A 40 5.60 1.08 6.59
N ILE A 41 6.91 1.21 6.31
CA ILE A 41 7.97 0.66 7.16
C ILE A 41 7.96 1.31 8.54
N ASN A 42 7.82 2.64 8.61
CA ASN A 42 7.84 3.36 9.89
C ASN A 42 6.61 3.03 10.74
N VAL A 43 5.40 3.06 10.16
CA VAL A 43 4.19 2.69 10.90
C VAL A 43 4.25 1.23 11.35
N SER A 44 4.71 0.33 10.47
CA SER A 44 4.94 -1.07 10.79
C SER A 44 5.84 -1.22 12.02
N TRP A 45 7.01 -0.58 12.02
CA TRP A 45 7.96 -0.64 13.12
C TRP A 45 7.42 -0.06 14.42
N ILE A 46 6.78 1.12 14.38
CA ILE A 46 6.17 1.75 15.56
C ILE A 46 5.08 0.85 16.15
N SER A 47 4.23 0.26 15.30
CA SER A 47 3.13 -0.60 15.75
C SER A 47 3.60 -1.91 16.38
N THR A 48 4.72 -2.47 15.90
CA THR A 48 5.22 -3.78 16.35
C THR A 48 6.23 -3.69 17.48
N GLU A 49 7.24 -2.82 17.37
CA GLU A 49 8.36 -2.75 18.31
C GLU A 49 8.10 -1.77 19.46
N GLU A 50 7.65 -0.55 19.14
CA GLU A 50 7.50 0.52 20.13
C GLU A 50 6.21 0.36 20.93
N MET A 51 5.07 0.28 20.24
CA MET A 51 3.76 0.24 20.88
C MET A 51 3.33 -1.18 21.25
N LYS A 52 4.01 -2.21 20.73
CA LYS A 52 3.69 -3.63 20.91
C LYS A 52 2.20 -3.93 20.69
N MET A 53 1.61 -3.24 19.72
CA MET A 53 0.19 -3.38 19.38
C MET A 53 -0.06 -4.63 18.53
N ILE A 54 0.95 -5.03 17.75
CA ILE A 54 0.96 -6.17 16.85
C ILE A 54 2.20 -7.03 17.13
N ASN A 55 2.00 -8.32 17.40
CA ASN A 55 3.09 -9.28 17.53
C ASN A 55 3.44 -9.87 16.16
N LEU A 56 4.73 -9.93 15.85
CA LEU A 56 5.25 -10.57 14.66
C LEU A 56 5.56 -12.05 14.89
N THR A 57 5.43 -12.82 13.82
CA THR A 57 5.84 -14.22 13.81
C THR A 57 7.34 -14.37 14.05
N LYS A 58 7.73 -15.36 14.87
CA LYS A 58 9.15 -15.70 15.13
C LYS A 58 9.74 -16.63 14.07
N SER A 59 8.90 -17.20 13.20
CA SER A 59 9.34 -18.10 12.15
C SER A 59 9.91 -17.32 10.96
N SER A 60 11.15 -17.60 10.56
CA SER A 60 11.83 -16.89 9.48
C SER A 60 11.04 -16.88 8.17
N ILE A 61 10.39 -18.00 7.80
CA ILE A 61 9.64 -18.11 6.55
C ILE A 61 8.38 -17.22 6.54
N ASN A 62 7.68 -17.15 7.68
CA ASN A 62 6.49 -16.34 7.82
C ASN A 62 6.86 -14.86 7.97
N TYR A 63 8.02 -14.57 8.56
CA TYR A 63 8.56 -13.22 8.60
C TYR A 63 8.90 -12.71 7.20
N THR A 64 9.43 -13.56 6.31
CA THR A 64 9.61 -13.20 4.89
C THR A 64 8.28 -12.89 4.21
N ALA A 65 7.22 -13.65 4.49
CA ALA A 65 5.87 -13.38 3.97
C ALA A 65 5.35 -12.00 4.42
N TYR A 66 5.59 -11.65 5.69
CA TYR A 66 5.29 -10.33 6.22
C TYR A 66 6.09 -9.21 5.52
N ILE A 67 7.38 -9.44 5.25
CA ILE A 67 8.21 -8.50 4.47
C ILE A 67 7.64 -8.30 3.07
N PHE A 68 7.22 -9.37 2.38
CA PHE A 68 6.57 -9.26 1.07
C PHE A 68 5.30 -8.41 1.13
N ASN A 69 4.47 -8.61 2.16
CA ASN A 69 3.26 -7.82 2.35
C ASN A 69 3.57 -6.32 2.49
N ARG A 70 4.49 -5.96 3.40
CA ARG A 70 4.78 -4.56 3.72
C ARG A 70 5.61 -3.83 2.66
N SER A 71 6.56 -4.52 2.02
CA SER A 71 7.57 -3.87 1.16
C SER A 71 7.26 -3.94 -0.33
N ILE A 72 6.39 -4.87 -0.75
CA ILE A 72 6.09 -5.09 -2.17
C ILE A 72 4.59 -4.94 -2.43
N ILE A 73 3.77 -5.73 -1.74
CA ILE A 73 2.33 -5.80 -1.99
C ILE A 73 1.66 -4.45 -1.71
N LEU A 74 1.74 -3.94 -0.48
CA LEU A 74 1.04 -2.71 -0.09
C LEU A 74 1.47 -1.48 -0.93
N PRO A 75 2.78 -1.19 -1.12
CA PRO A 75 3.19 -0.05 -1.95
C PRO A 75 2.75 -0.17 -3.41
N LEU A 76 2.85 -1.36 -4.03
CA LEU A 76 2.42 -1.54 -5.42
C LEU A 76 0.90 -1.45 -5.57
N LEU A 77 0.15 -1.94 -4.59
CA LEU A 77 -1.30 -1.86 -4.60
C LEU A 77 -1.77 -0.40 -4.57
N LEU A 78 -1.10 0.47 -3.81
CA LEU A 78 -1.32 1.92 -3.85
C LEU A 78 -1.04 2.51 -5.24
N LEU A 79 0.05 2.11 -5.91
CA LEU A 79 0.34 2.60 -7.25
C LEU A 79 -0.71 2.15 -8.27
N VAL A 80 -1.13 0.88 -8.21
CA VAL A 80 -2.19 0.35 -9.06
C VAL A 80 -3.47 1.15 -8.85
N GLN A 81 -3.88 1.31 -7.59
CA GLN A 81 -5.04 2.13 -7.24
C GLN A 81 -4.92 3.55 -7.81
N LEU A 82 -3.79 4.21 -7.60
CA LEU A 82 -3.62 5.61 -7.97
C LEU A 82 -3.65 5.81 -9.49
N ASN A 83 -3.01 4.93 -10.26
CA ASN A 83 -3.09 4.96 -11.73
C ASN A 83 -4.54 4.80 -12.23
N ILE A 84 -5.31 3.87 -11.65
CA ILE A 84 -6.72 3.66 -12.03
C ILE A 84 -7.59 4.84 -11.58
N LEU A 85 -7.30 5.42 -10.42
CA LEU A 85 -8.02 6.57 -9.86
C LEU A 85 -7.84 7.82 -10.74
N LEU A 86 -6.63 8.07 -11.24
CA LEU A 86 -6.32 9.22 -12.10
C LEU A 86 -6.98 9.12 -13.47
N LYS A 87 -7.14 7.90 -14.00
CA LYS A 87 -7.86 7.63 -15.25
C LYS A 87 -9.38 7.86 -15.14
N SER A 88 -9.92 7.79 -13.93
CA SER A 88 -11.36 7.80 -13.71
C SER A 88 -11.95 9.22 -13.78
N LYS A 89 -12.92 9.42 -14.68
CA LYS A 89 -13.55 10.73 -14.91
C LYS A 89 -14.66 11.08 -13.91
N THR A 90 -15.40 10.08 -13.40
CA THR A 90 -16.56 10.32 -12.52
C THR A 90 -16.20 10.17 -11.05
N PHE A 91 -16.82 10.99 -10.20
CA PHE A 91 -16.63 10.95 -8.74
C PHE A 91 -17.01 9.60 -8.14
N THR A 92 -18.16 9.03 -8.54
CA THR A 92 -18.62 7.72 -8.08
C THR A 92 -17.61 6.62 -8.35
N LYS A 93 -16.95 6.61 -9.53
CA LYS A 93 -15.90 5.63 -9.84
C LYS A 93 -14.68 5.79 -8.94
N LYS A 94 -14.28 7.04 -8.64
CA LYS A 94 -13.16 7.30 -7.72
C LYS A 94 -13.42 6.77 -6.32
N VAL A 95 -14.63 7.01 -5.79
CA VAL A 95 -15.04 6.48 -4.49
C VAL A 95 -15.04 4.95 -4.51
N LEU A 96 -15.58 4.33 -5.57
CA LEU A 96 -15.56 2.88 -5.72
C LEU A 96 -14.14 2.31 -5.75
N ILE A 97 -13.19 2.95 -6.44
CA ILE A 97 -11.79 2.52 -6.51
C ILE A 97 -11.12 2.60 -5.14
N ILE A 98 -11.31 3.70 -4.41
CA ILE A 98 -10.81 3.88 -3.04
C ILE A 98 -11.35 2.77 -2.14
N PHE A 99 -12.66 2.55 -2.18
CA PHE A 99 -13.32 1.54 -1.36
C PHE A 99 -12.86 0.12 -1.72
N THR A 100 -12.76 -0.20 -3.00
CA THR A 100 -12.28 -1.51 -3.47
C THR A 100 -10.84 -1.77 -3.02
N SER A 101 -9.96 -0.78 -3.19
CA SER A 101 -8.56 -0.88 -2.73
C SER A 101 -8.49 -1.10 -1.21
N LEU A 102 -9.28 -0.35 -0.45
CA LEU A 102 -9.38 -0.51 1.00
C LEU A 102 -9.81 -1.93 1.39
N MET A 103 -10.84 -2.47 0.74
CA MET A 103 -11.30 -3.84 0.99
C MET A 103 -10.23 -4.88 0.68
N VAL A 104 -9.47 -4.71 -0.41
CA VAL A 104 -8.37 -5.63 -0.74
C VAL A 104 -7.25 -5.56 0.30
N MET A 105 -6.86 -4.36 0.75
CA MET A 105 -5.85 -4.18 1.80
C MET A 105 -6.30 -4.80 3.13
N LEU A 106 -7.56 -4.60 3.52
CA LEU A 106 -8.14 -5.25 4.70
C LEU A 106 -8.17 -6.78 4.56
N GLY A 107 -8.49 -7.28 3.37
CA GLY A 107 -8.43 -8.71 3.07
C GLY A 107 -7.02 -9.28 3.27
N LEU A 108 -5.98 -8.54 2.86
CA LEU A 108 -4.58 -8.91 3.12
C LEU A 108 -4.24 -8.92 4.61
N SER A 109 -4.77 -7.98 5.40
CA SER A 109 -4.65 -7.99 6.87
C SER A 109 -5.30 -9.21 7.50
N VAL A 110 -6.53 -9.56 7.11
CA VAL A 110 -7.21 -10.78 7.59
C VAL A 110 -6.40 -12.02 7.22
N LEU A 111 -5.85 -12.06 6.01
CA LEU A 111 -5.03 -13.17 5.56
C LEU A 111 -3.72 -13.28 6.36
N SER A 112 -3.12 -12.13 6.68
CA SER A 112 -1.91 -12.03 7.49
C SER A 112 -2.13 -12.56 8.91
N THR A 113 -3.27 -12.23 9.53
CA THR A 113 -3.63 -12.75 10.85
C THR A 113 -4.02 -14.22 10.81
N TYR A 114 -4.78 -14.65 9.80
CA TYR A 114 -5.15 -16.06 9.62
C TYR A 114 -3.93 -16.99 9.49
N PHE A 115 -2.88 -16.55 8.79
CA PHE A 115 -1.63 -17.30 8.67
C PHE A 115 -0.62 -17.07 9.81
N ASN A 116 -1.03 -16.40 10.90
CA ASN A 116 -0.19 -16.07 12.05
C ASN A 116 1.11 -15.33 11.66
N LEU A 117 1.06 -14.48 10.63
CA LEU A 117 2.17 -13.59 10.27
C LEU A 117 2.23 -12.41 11.25
N THR A 118 1.05 -11.91 11.61
CA THR A 118 0.81 -10.80 12.53
C THR A 118 -0.31 -11.18 13.49
N ASN A 119 -0.14 -10.95 14.79
CA ASN A 119 -1.18 -11.18 15.79
C ASN A 119 -1.55 -9.87 16.48
N TYR A 120 -2.84 -9.52 16.48
CA TYR A 120 -3.30 -8.32 17.16
C TYR A 120 -3.32 -8.50 18.68
N ILE A 121 -2.77 -7.54 19.42
CA ILE A 121 -2.82 -7.50 20.90
C ILE A 121 -3.70 -6.34 21.35
N LYS A 122 -3.31 -5.11 20.97
CA LYS A 122 -4.02 -3.85 21.24
C LYS A 122 -4.49 -3.18 19.96
N TRP A 123 -4.47 -3.93 18.86
CA TRP A 123 -4.86 -3.49 17.53
C TRP A 123 -6.12 -4.21 17.09
N ASN A 124 -6.78 -3.72 16.05
CA ASN A 124 -7.93 -4.37 15.46
C ASN A 124 -7.99 -4.05 13.96
N LEU A 125 -8.88 -4.74 13.26
CA LEU A 125 -9.07 -4.54 11.82
C LEU A 125 -9.56 -3.12 11.48
N PHE A 126 -10.24 -2.44 12.40
CA PHE A 126 -10.71 -1.08 12.20
C PHE A 126 -9.55 -0.08 12.14
N TYR A 127 -8.54 -0.24 12.99
CA TYR A 127 -7.31 0.56 12.94
C TYR A 127 -6.52 0.33 11.65
N ASP A 128 -6.51 -0.90 11.13
CA ASP A 128 -5.96 -1.17 9.78
C ASP A 128 -6.73 -0.39 8.71
N GLY A 129 -8.06 -0.32 8.80
CA GLY A 129 -8.88 0.46 7.87
C GLY A 129 -8.54 1.95 7.89
N ILE A 130 -8.40 2.54 9.08
CA ILE A 130 -7.97 3.94 9.23
C ILE A 130 -6.57 4.13 8.65
N TYR A 131 -5.63 3.25 8.98
CA TYR A 131 -4.26 3.30 8.48
C TYR A 131 -4.22 3.27 6.94
N TYR A 132 -4.93 2.34 6.32
CA TYR A 132 -4.98 2.23 4.86
C TYR A 132 -5.65 3.44 4.20
N LEU A 133 -6.70 4.00 4.79
CA LEU A 133 -7.29 5.26 4.31
C LEU A 133 -6.29 6.41 4.35
N ILE A 134 -5.58 6.57 5.46
CA ILE A 134 -4.53 7.59 5.60
C ILE A 134 -3.43 7.38 4.56
N LEU A 135 -3.02 6.14 4.34
CA LEU A 135 -1.98 5.78 3.38
C LEU A 135 -2.39 6.12 1.93
N GLN A 136 -3.64 5.86 1.56
CA GLN A 136 -4.20 6.25 0.27
C GLN A 136 -4.25 7.79 0.10
N LEU A 137 -4.61 8.51 1.16
CA LEU A 137 -4.59 9.97 1.17
C LEU A 137 -3.16 10.49 0.96
N ILE A 138 -2.19 9.95 1.68
CA ILE A 138 -0.77 10.31 1.53
C ILE A 138 -0.33 10.12 0.08
N ALA A 139 -0.58 8.95 -0.52
CA ALA A 139 -0.20 8.68 -1.91
C ALA A 139 -0.83 9.69 -2.89
N TYR A 140 -2.11 10.02 -2.71
CA TYR A 140 -2.81 11.00 -3.53
C TYR A 140 -2.27 12.43 -3.36
N TYR A 141 -2.01 12.86 -2.12
CA TYR A 141 -1.46 14.19 -1.84
C TYR A 141 -0.02 14.31 -2.32
N SER A 142 0.82 13.29 -2.15
CA SER A 142 2.18 13.24 -2.69
C SER A 142 2.19 13.45 -4.21
N TYR A 143 1.29 12.78 -4.93
CA TYR A 143 1.13 13.01 -6.37
C TYR A 143 0.74 14.47 -6.69
N ARG A 144 -0.25 15.02 -5.98
CA ARG A 144 -0.71 16.41 -6.21
C ARG A 144 0.40 17.43 -5.96
N LEU A 145 1.18 17.24 -4.90
CA LEU A 145 2.30 18.12 -4.56
C LEU A 145 3.37 18.05 -5.65
N PHE A 146 3.77 16.84 -6.05
CA PHE A 146 4.77 16.66 -7.10
C PHE A 146 4.34 17.30 -8.42
N LYS A 147 3.09 17.09 -8.84
CA LYS A 147 2.54 17.70 -10.06
C LYS A 147 2.51 19.23 -9.98
N LYS A 148 2.20 19.81 -8.81
CA LYS A 148 2.20 21.26 -8.60
C LYS A 148 3.61 21.83 -8.72
N VAL A 149 4.59 21.18 -8.10
CA VAL A 149 6.01 21.60 -8.18
C VAL A 149 6.49 21.55 -9.63
N ASN A 150 6.20 20.46 -10.35
CA ASN A 150 6.66 20.30 -11.73
C ASN A 150 6.05 21.34 -12.68
N LYS A 151 4.80 21.74 -12.47
CA LYS A 151 4.17 22.84 -13.24
C LYS A 151 4.88 24.18 -13.01
N ASN A 152 5.17 24.50 -11.76
CA ASN A 152 5.83 25.76 -11.42
C ASN A 152 7.23 25.83 -12.03
N VAL A 153 7.98 24.73 -12.07
CA VAL A 153 9.34 24.71 -12.65
C VAL A 153 9.34 25.04 -14.14
N VAL A 154 8.33 24.59 -14.90
CA VAL A 154 8.23 24.86 -16.35
C VAL A 154 7.77 26.29 -16.66
N GLU A 155 7.09 26.97 -15.73
CA GLU A 155 6.68 28.38 -15.91
C GLU A 155 7.83 29.38 -15.66
N TYR A 156 8.94 28.94 -15.05
CA TYR A 156 10.13 29.78 -14.77
C TYR A 156 11.32 29.52 -15.72
N SER A 157 11.15 28.67 -16.74
CA SER A 157 12.16 28.33 -17.76
C SER A 157 11.76 28.86 -19.13
#